data_AF-A0AAN4ZQS2-F1
#
_entry.id   AF-A0AAN4ZQS2-F1
#
_cell.length_a   1.000
_cell.length_b   1.000
_cell.length_c   1.000
_cell.angle_alpha   90.00
_cell.angle_beta   90.00
_cell.angle_gamma   90.00
#
_symmetry.space_group_name_H-M   'P 1'
#
loop_
_entity.id
_entity.type
_entity.pdbx_description
1 polymer ?
#
loop_
_entity_poly.entity_id
_entity_poly.type
_entity_poly.pdbx_seq_one_letter_code
_entity_poly.pdbx_strand_id
1 'polypeptide(L)' 'LEAFFIMAHVISNVLTTTSVSFYGITDELKPEDEKYVEAFQTAAQAFTEADELFDDRDFIAKRGWKKVSD' A
#
# COMPACT_ATOMS: atom_id res chain seq x y z
N LEU A 1 -36.16 -7.85 -15.09
CA LEU A 1 -34.88 -7.39 -15.69
C LEU A 1 -34.13 -6.40 -14.80
N GLU A 2 -34.80 -5.55 -14.02
CA GLU A 2 -34.13 -4.50 -13.22
C GLU A 2 -33.25 -5.02 -12.07
N ALA A 3 -33.65 -6.12 -11.42
CA ALA A 3 -32.85 -6.73 -10.36
C ALA A 3 -31.47 -7.23 -10.83
N PHE A 4 -31.34 -7.58 -12.11
CA PHE A 4 -30.07 -8.04 -12.68
C PHE A 4 -29.09 -6.88 -12.88
N PHE A 5 -29.60 -5.69 -13.21
CA PHE A 5 -28.81 -4.47 -13.33
C PHE A 5 -28.32 -3.96 -11.96
N ILE A 6 -29.17 -4.03 -10.92
CA ILE A 6 -28.76 -3.66 -9.55
C ILE A 6 -27.70 -4.64 -9.03
N MET A 7 -27.90 -5.95 -9.21
CA MET A 7 -26.91 -6.94 -8.79
C MET A 7 -25.59 -6.81 -9.54
N ALA A 8 -25.60 -6.54 -10.85
CA ALA A 8 -24.37 -6.30 -11.62
C ALA A 8 -23.62 -5.03 -11.17
N HIS A 9 -24.33 -3.96 -10.82
CA HIS A 9 -23.72 -2.72 -10.32
C HIS A 9 -23.14 -2.89 -8.91
N VAL A 10 -23.84 -3.63 -8.05
CA VAL A 10 -23.35 -3.96 -6.69
C VAL A 10 -22.14 -4.91 -6.77
N ILE A 11 -22.17 -5.90 -7.65
CA ILE A 11 -21.04 -6.83 -7.86
C ILE A 11 -19.85 -6.11 -8.51
N SER A 12 -20.07 -5.13 -9.41
CA SER A 12 -19.00 -4.29 -9.96
C SER A 12 -18.29 -3.47 -8.88
N ASN A 13 -19.01 -2.94 -7.88
CA ASN A 13 -18.41 -2.18 -6.78
C ASN A 13 -17.71 -3.07 -5.72
N VAL A 14 -17.96 -4.38 -5.73
CA VAL A 14 -17.32 -5.36 -4.83
C VAL A 14 -16.00 -5.88 -5.42
N LEU A 15 -15.72 -5.61 -6.69
CA LEU A 15 -14.51 -6.07 -7.35
C LEU A 15 -13.43 -4.99 -7.24
N THR A 16 -12.39 -5.31 -6.45
CA THR A 16 -11.08 -4.63 -6.38
C THR A 16 -10.96 -3.32 -5.59
N THR A 17 -11.50 -3.26 -4.39
CA THR A 17 -10.99 -2.32 -3.38
C THR A 17 -9.54 -2.68 -3.04
N THR A 18 -8.59 -1.91 -3.57
CA THR A 18 -7.18 -2.05 -3.20
C THR A 18 -6.96 -1.29 -1.89
N SER A 19 -6.85 -2.03 -0.80
CA SER A 19 -6.60 -1.48 0.54
C SER A 19 -5.16 -1.72 0.96
N VAL A 20 -4.50 -0.71 1.51
CA VAL A 20 -3.14 -0.78 2.06
C VAL A 20 -3.19 -0.35 3.51
N SER A 21 -2.51 -1.08 4.40
CA SER A 21 -2.48 -0.77 5.83
C SER A 21 -1.04 -0.66 6.34
N PHE A 22 -0.74 0.45 7.01
CA PHE A 22 0.54 0.70 7.69
C PHE A 22 0.29 1.25 9.08
N TYR A 23 0.92 0.65 10.10
CA TYR A 23 0.85 1.13 11.49
C TYR A 23 -0.56 1.42 12.01
N GLY A 24 -1.56 0.63 11.58
CA GLY A 24 -2.96 0.80 11.98
C GLY A 24 -3.74 1.87 11.22
N ILE A 25 -3.11 2.53 10.24
CA ILE A 25 -3.77 3.40 9.27
C ILE A 25 -4.04 2.57 8.01
N THR A 26 -5.30 2.42 7.64
CA THR A 26 -5.73 1.77 6.41
C THR A 26 -6.20 2.82 5.43
N ASP A 27 -5.62 2.83 4.25
CA ASP A 27 -6.08 3.63 3.11
C ASP A 27 -6.67 2.69 2.06
N GLU A 28 -7.75 3.16 1.41
CA GLU A 28 -8.54 2.38 0.47
C GLU A 28 -8.70 3.17 -0.82
N LEU A 29 -8.25 2.56 -1.93
CA LEU A 29 -8.48 3.14 -3.23
C LEU A 29 -9.95 2.90 -3.64
N LYS A 30 -10.66 4.00 -3.90
CA LYS A 30 -12.05 3.94 -4.35
C LYS A 30 -12.14 3.38 -5.77
N PRO A 31 -13.28 2.74 -6.14
CA PRO A 31 -13.47 2.20 -7.49
C PRO A 31 -13.32 3.24 -8.60
N GLU A 32 -13.73 4.49 -8.34
CA GLU A 32 -13.59 5.61 -9.29
C GLU A 32 -12.12 5.99 -9.61
N ASP A 33 -11.18 5.50 -8.81
CA ASP A 33 -9.75 5.77 -8.89
C ASP A 33 -8.92 4.54 -9.31
N GLU A 34 -9.56 3.47 -9.81
CA GLU A 34 -8.91 2.21 -10.24
C GLU A 34 -7.70 2.40 -11.18
N LYS A 35 -7.71 3.46 -11.99
CA LYS A 35 -6.57 3.81 -12.88
C LYS A 35 -5.26 4.08 -12.13
N TYR A 36 -5.31 4.29 -10.82
CA TYR A 36 -4.16 4.54 -9.96
C TYR A 36 -3.71 3.32 -9.15
N VAL A 37 -4.34 2.14 -9.33
CA VAL A 37 -4.03 0.92 -8.57
C VAL A 37 -2.54 0.59 -8.57
N GLU A 38 -1.89 0.65 -9.74
CA GLU A 38 -0.46 0.33 -9.86
C GLU A 38 0.41 1.30 -9.06
N ALA A 39 0.13 2.61 -9.15
CA ALA A 39 0.86 3.62 -8.40
C ALA A 39 0.63 3.48 -6.88
N PHE A 40 -0.61 3.18 -6.47
CA PHE A 40 -0.99 2.96 -5.08
C PHE A 40 -0.28 1.73 -4.49
N GLN A 41 -0.23 0.62 -5.22
CA GLN A 41 0.51 -0.58 -4.82
C GLN A 41 2.02 -0.37 -4.78
N THR A 42 2.57 0.38 -5.75
CA THR A 42 4.00 0.70 -5.79
C THR A 42 4.41 1.54 -4.58
N ALA A 43 3.61 2.55 -4.23
CA ALA A 43 3.84 3.36 -3.05
C ALA A 43 3.79 2.51 -1.78
N ALA A 44 2.79 1.64 -1.66
CA ALA A 44 2.66 0.71 -0.54
C ALA A 44 3.90 -0.18 -0.39
N GLN A 45 4.35 -0.79 -1.48
CA GLN A 45 5.54 -1.64 -1.46
C GLN A 45 6.79 -0.85 -1.02
N ALA A 46 7.00 0.36 -1.54
CA ALA A 46 8.13 1.20 -1.14
C ALA A 46 8.09 1.57 0.35
N PHE A 47 6.91 1.79 0.92
CA PHE A 47 6.75 2.00 2.36
C PHE A 47 7.10 0.73 3.16
N THR A 48 6.71 -0.46 2.70
CA THR A 48 7.07 -1.73 3.36
C THR A 48 8.57 -1.92 3.36
N GLU A 49 9.21 -1.73 2.20
CA GLU A 49 10.66 -1.88 2.07
C GLU A 49 11.44 -0.90 2.95
N ALA A 50 10.95 0.34 3.06
CA ALA A 50 11.54 1.33 3.96
C ALA A 50 11.37 0.94 5.44
N ASP A 51 10.20 0.42 5.81
CA ASP A 51 9.90 -0.03 7.17
C ASP A 51 10.81 -1.19 7.58
N GLU A 52 10.92 -2.21 6.72
CA GLU A 52 11.82 -3.35 6.91
C GLU A 52 13.29 -2.90 7.04
N LEU A 53 13.71 -1.91 6.25
CA LEU A 53 15.05 -1.35 6.32
C LEU A 53 15.31 -0.63 7.64
N PHE A 54 14.32 0.08 8.19
CA PHE A 54 14.46 0.78 9.47
C PHE A 54 14.45 -0.17 10.65
N ASP A 55 13.75 -1.30 10.55
CA ASP A 55 13.75 -2.37 11.54
C ASP A 55 14.98 -3.30 11.44
N ASP A 56 15.73 -3.24 10.34
CA ASP A 56 16.96 -4.02 10.17
C ASP A 56 18.05 -3.59 11.17
N ARG A 57 18.35 -4.46 12.13
CA ARG A 57 19.40 -4.26 13.13
C ARG A 57 20.78 -4.00 12.51
N ASP A 58 21.08 -4.56 11.34
CA ASP A 58 22.35 -4.33 10.65
C ASP A 58 22.40 -2.93 10.03
N PHE A 59 21.26 -2.41 9.57
CA PHE A 59 21.13 -1.02 9.12
C PHE A 59 21.28 -0.05 10.31
N ILE A 60 20.55 -0.31 11.41
CA ILE A 60 20.61 0.48 12.64
C ILE A 60 22.04 0.51 13.21
N ALA A 61 22.73 -0.63 13.22
CA ALA A 61 24.07 -0.76 13.79
C ALA A 61 25.18 -0.15 12.92
N LYS A 62 25.00 -0.04 11.59
CA LYS A 62 26.05 0.43 10.66
C LYS A 62 25.90 1.88 10.20
N ARG A 63 24.83 2.60 10.56
CA ARG A 63 24.57 3.97 10.08
C ARG A 63 24.30 5.01 11.15
N GLY A 64 24.81 4.82 12.37
CA GLY A 64 25.03 5.96 13.26
C GLY A 64 25.89 7.00 12.53
N TRP A 65 25.44 8.25 12.46
CA TRP A 65 26.08 9.38 11.80
C TRP A 65 27.52 9.66 12.27
N LYS A 66 28.48 8.89 11.77
CA LYS A 66 29.89 9.23 11.53
C LYS A 66 30.53 7.97 10.93
N LYS A 67 30.84 8.02 9.63
CA LYS A 67 31.92 7.16 9.13
C LYS A 67 33.17 7.58 9.90
N VAL A 68 33.64 6.73 10.81
CA VAL A 68 35.00 6.87 11.30
C VAL A 68 35.88 6.51 10.11
N SER A 69 36.50 7.53 9.54
CA SER A 69 37.59 7.36 8.59
C SER A 69 38.76 6.71 9.32
N ASP A 70 39.22 5.57 8.83
CA ASP A 70 40.54 5.03 9.16
C ASP A 70 41.67 5.96 8.67
#